data_AF-A0A844EPM7-F1
#
_entry.id   AF-A0A844EPM7-F1
#
_cell.length_a   1.000
_cell.length_b   1.000
_cell.length_c   1.000
_cell.angle_alpha   90.00
_cell.angle_beta   90.00
_cell.angle_gamma   90.00
#
_symmetry.space_group_name_H-M   'P 1'
#
loop_
_entity.id
_entity.type
_entity.pdbx_description
1 polymer ?
#
loop_
_entity_poly.entity_id
_entity_poly.type
_entity_poly.pdbx_seq_one_letter_code
_entity_poly.pdbx_strand_id
1 'polypeptide(L)' 'MKAAVVRDPVDGYVDIKDVDLRPIHEGEALVQVEYCGLCHTDLH' A
#
# COMPACT_ATOMS: atom_id res chain seq x y z
N MET A 1 1.31 1.53 10.11
CA MET A 1 0.34 2.37 9.36
C MET A 1 -0.75 1.48 8.79
N LYS A 2 -1.97 2.00 8.55
CA LYS A 2 -3.00 1.24 7.82
C LYS A 2 -2.71 1.27 6.32
N ALA A 3 -2.82 0.11 5.66
CA ALA A 3 -2.60 -0.04 4.23
C ALA A 3 -3.62 -1.00 3.60
N ALA A 4 -3.98 -0.74 2.34
CA ALA A 4 -4.69 -1.70 1.49
C ALA A 4 -3.66 -2.61 0.82
N VAL A 5 -3.79 -3.92 1.01
CA VAL A 5 -2.82 -4.93 0.54
C VAL A 5 -3.55 -5.99 -0.27
N VAL A 6 -2.96 -6.39 -1.41
CA VAL A 6 -3.45 -7.53 -2.20
C VAL A 6 -3.48 -8.77 -1.30
N ARG A 7 -4.62 -9.46 -1.28
CA ARG A 7 -4.77 -10.70 -0.51
C ARG A 7 -4.36 -11.92 -1.33
N ASP A 8 -4.11 -13.02 -0.62
CA ASP A 8 -3.89 -14.34 -1.19
C ASP A 8 -5.08 -15.22 -0.75
N PRO A 9 -5.92 -15.75 -1.68
CA PRO A 9 -5.79 -15.70 -3.14
C PRO A 9 -6.06 -14.32 -3.75
N VAL A 10 -5.46 -14.04 -4.91
CA VAL A 10 -5.71 -12.81 -5.68
C VAL A 10 -7.11 -12.88 -6.33
N ASP A 11 -8.06 -12.16 -5.76
CA ASP A 11 -9.50 -12.25 -6.09
C ASP A 11 -10.15 -10.90 -6.46
N GLY A 12 -9.32 -9.88 -6.73
CA GLY A 12 -9.78 -8.52 -7.08
C GLY A 12 -10.14 -7.65 -5.87
N TYR A 13 -9.93 -8.14 -4.65
CA TYR A 13 -10.11 -7.36 -3.41
C TYR A 13 -8.78 -7.11 -2.69
N VAL A 14 -8.83 -6.20 -1.72
CA VAL A 14 -7.71 -5.87 -0.84
C VAL A 14 -8.09 -6.05 0.62
N ASP A 15 -7.11 -6.42 1.45
CA ASP A 15 -7.23 -6.41 2.89
C ASP A 15 -6.74 -5.08 3.47
N ILE A 16 -7.41 -4.61 4.52
CA ILE A 16 -6.90 -3.49 5.32
C ILE A 16 -6.08 -4.05 6.48
N LYS A 17 -4.77 -3.79 6.47
CA LYS A 17 -3.81 -4.30 7.47
C LYS A 17 -3.06 -3.15 8.13
N ASP A 18 -2.71 -3.34 9.39
CA ASP A 18 -1.69 -2.52 10.04
C ASP A 18 -0.31 -3.09 9.67
N VAL A 19 0.52 -2.26 9.04
CA VAL A 19 1.83 -2.63 8.47
C VAL A 19 2.92 -1.76 9.06
N ASP A 20 4.02 -2.38 9.46
CA ASP A 20 5.24 -1.66 9.85
C ASP A 20 6.13 -1.45 8.62
N LEU A 21 6.49 -0.20 8.36
CA LEU A 21 7.37 0.15 7.26
C LEU A 21 8.82 -0.15 7.62
N ARG A 22 9.60 -0.58 6.62
CA ARG A 22 11.05 -0.71 6.78
C ARG A 22 11.69 0.66 7.07
N PRO A 23 12.88 0.68 7.71
CA PRO A 23 13.68 1.91 7.81
C PRO A 23 14.01 2.49 6.43
N ILE A 24 14.09 3.81 6.36
CA ILE A 24 14.53 4.53 5.15
C ILE A 24 16.04 4.43 4.95
N HIS A 25 16.47 4.55 3.71
CA HIS A 25 17.88 4.59 3.30
C HIS A 25 18.28 5.98 2.77
N GLU A 26 19.58 6.18 2.54
CA GLU A 26 20.09 7.43 1.96
C GLU A 26 19.43 7.70 0.60
N GLY A 27 18.92 8.93 0.42
CA GLY A 27 18.21 9.33 -0.79
C GLY A 27 16.70 9.03 -0.80
N GLU A 28 16.16 8.40 0.24
CA GLU A 28 14.72 8.13 0.37
C GLU A 28 14.00 9.14 1.27
N ALA A 29 12.69 9.33 1.04
CA ALA A 29 11.82 10.12 1.91
C ALA A 29 10.63 9.26 2.36
N LEU A 30 10.31 9.31 3.66
CA LEU A 30 9.07 8.77 4.19
C LEU A 30 7.96 9.81 4.04
N VAL A 31 6.90 9.48 3.32
CA VAL A 31 5.81 10.40 3.01
C VAL A 31 4.55 9.98 3.76
N GLN A 32 3.90 10.96 4.40
CA GLN A 32 2.54 10.80 4.90
C GLN A 32 1.57 11.09 3.75
N VAL A 33 0.90 10.04 3.26
CA VAL A 33 -0.04 10.15 2.13
C VAL A 33 -1.35 10.81 2.59
N GLU A 34 -1.76 11.89 1.94
CA GLU A 34 -3.05 12.54 2.16
C GLU A 34 -4.14 11.95 1.25
N TYR A 35 -3.80 11.70 -0.02
CA TYR A 35 -4.71 11.15 -1.03
C TYR A 35 -3.96 10.16 -1.93
N CYS A 36 -4.62 9.04 -2.26
CA CYS A 36 -4.16 8.06 -3.24
C CYS A 36 -5.34 7.73 -4.17
N GLY A 37 -5.18 8.02 -5.46
CA GLY A 37 -6.19 7.65 -6.46
C GLY A 37 -6.12 6.16 -6.77
N LEU A 38 -7.27 5.56 -7.07
CA LEU A 38 -7.34 4.17 -7.51
C LEU A 38 -7.31 4.11 -9.05
N CYS A 39 -6.44 3.27 -9.58
CA CYS A 39 -6.29 3.00 -11.01
C CYS A 39 -6.84 1.62 -11.37
N HIS A 40 -7.23 1.43 -12.63
CA HIS A 40 -7.56 0.09 -13.13
C HIS A 40 -6.36 -0.88 -13.01
N THR A 41 -5.13 -0.38 -13.11
CA THR A 41 -3.91 -1.18 -12.90
C THR A 41 -3.78 -1.74 -11.49
N ASP A 42 -4.45 -1.15 -10.49
CA ASP A 42 -4.44 -1.72 -9.13
C ASP A 42 -5.35 -2.96 -9.02
N LEU A 43 -6.27 -3.15 -9.98
CA LEU A 43 -7.27 -4.22 -10.00
C LEU A 43 -6.96 -5.35 -11.00
N HIS A 44 -6.16 -5.06 -12.03
CA HIS A 44 -5.74 -6.01 -13.07
C HIS A 44 -4.55 -6.85 -12.60
#